data_AF-A0A1I5HW23-F1
#
_entry.id   AF-A0A1I5HW23-F1
#
_cell.length_a   1.000
_cell.length_b   1.000
_cell.length_c   1.000
_cell.angle_alpha   90.00
_cell.angle_beta   90.00
_cell.angle_gamma   90.00
#
_symmetry.space_group_name_H-M   'P 1'
#
loop_
_entity.id
_entity.type
_entity.pdbx_description
1 polymer ?
#
loop_
_entity_poly.entity_id
_entity_poly.type
_entity_poly.pdbx_seq_one_letter_code
_entity_poly.pdbx_strand_id
1 'polypeptide(L)'
;MTISDIYARLYSRAYYEKTGQHKFRFSDNALLLDRRATIPIAIHMLDGVFYLQVSKQIANESLFRLEMTEEEIMLYSTNSDNPLWILE
;
A
#
# COMPACT_ATOMS: atom_id res chain seq x y z
N MET A 1 -14.43 -1.78 7.74
CA MET A 1 -13.63 -2.06 6.53
C MET A 1 -13.12 -3.48 6.63
N THR A 2 -13.26 -4.28 5.59
CA THR A 2 -12.80 -5.67 5.48
C THR A 2 -11.58 -5.74 4.56
N ILE A 3 -10.87 -6.87 4.54
CA ILE A 3 -9.78 -7.10 3.57
C ILE A 3 -10.29 -6.95 2.13
N SER A 4 -11.52 -7.39 1.84
CA SER A 4 -12.13 -7.22 0.51
C SER A 4 -12.32 -5.75 0.14
N ASP A 5 -12.72 -4.91 1.10
CA ASP A 5 -12.87 -3.47 0.88
C ASP A 5 -11.51 -2.81 0.59
N ILE A 6 -10.45 -3.24 1.29
CA ILE A 6 -9.08 -2.78 1.04
C ILE A 6 -8.65 -3.10 -0.39
N TYR A 7 -8.83 -4.36 -0.83
CA TYR A 7 -8.49 -4.75 -2.21
C TYR A 7 -9.31 -3.97 -3.23
N ALA A 8 -10.62 -3.83 -3.02
CA ALA A 8 -11.48 -3.06 -3.91
C ALA A 8 -11.02 -1.60 -4.01
N ARG A 9 -10.63 -0.99 -2.89
CA ARG A 9 -10.08 0.37 -2.88
C ARG A 9 -8.76 0.43 -3.64
N LEU A 10 -7.78 -0.40 -3.29
CA LEU A 10 -6.47 -0.42 -3.95
C LEU A 10 -6.56 -0.63 -5.47
N TYR A 11 -7.51 -1.47 -5.93
CA TYR A 11 -7.65 -1.81 -7.35
C TYR A 11 -8.50 -0.80 -8.13
N SER A 12 -9.12 0.17 -7.45
CA SER A 12 -10.07 1.10 -8.08
C SER A 12 -9.41 2.06 -9.08
N ARG A 13 -8.13 2.43 -8.84
CA ARG A 13 -7.39 3.36 -9.69
C ARG A 13 -5.89 3.23 -9.49
N ALA A 14 -5.13 3.97 -10.28
CA ALA A 14 -3.73 4.24 -9.97
C ALA A 14 -3.65 5.42 -9.00
N TYR A 15 -2.71 5.36 -8.09
CA TYR A 15 -2.43 6.39 -7.10
C TYR A 15 -1.07 7.01 -7.37
N TYR A 16 -0.93 8.28 -7.01
CA TYR A 16 0.35 8.98 -7.06
C TYR A 16 0.79 9.32 -5.64
N GLU A 17 2.09 9.23 -5.40
CA GLU A 17 2.67 9.69 -4.15
C GLU A 17 2.50 11.22 -4.04
N LYS A 18 1.83 11.68 -2.98
CA LYS A 18 1.49 13.09 -2.76
C LYS A 18 2.72 14.00 -2.74
N THR A 19 3.82 13.55 -2.14
CA THR A 19 5.07 14.32 -1.98
C THR A 19 6.20 13.87 -2.89
N GLY A 20 5.94 12.95 -3.81
CA GLY A 20 6.99 12.34 -4.63
C GLY A 20 6.60 12.16 -6.08
N GLN A 21 7.31 11.26 -6.76
CA GLN A 21 7.14 11.02 -8.20
C GLN A 21 6.69 9.60 -8.51
N HIS A 22 6.49 8.78 -7.48
CA HIS A 22 6.14 7.39 -7.64
C HIS A 22 4.66 7.21 -7.94
N LYS A 23 4.37 6.36 -8.93
CA LYS A 23 3.04 5.89 -9.30
C LYS A 23 2.84 4.47 -8.81
N PHE A 24 1.78 4.29 -8.04
CA PHE A 24 1.35 3.01 -7.50
C PHE A 24 0.12 2.53 -8.25
N ARG A 25 0.13 1.27 -8.69
CA ARG A 25 -1.05 0.59 -9.21
C ARG A 25 -1.12 -0.80 -8.62
N PHE A 26 -2.32 -1.21 -8.25
CA PHE A 26 -2.53 -2.54 -7.69
C PHE A 26 -3.39 -3.35 -8.65
N SER A 27 -2.97 -4.57 -8.95
CA SER A 27 -3.68 -5.51 -9.85
C SER A 27 -3.26 -6.95 -9.52
N ASP A 28 -4.20 -7.89 -9.54
CA ASP A 28 -3.93 -9.33 -9.45
C ASP A 28 -2.98 -9.74 -8.30
N ASN A 29 -3.20 -9.15 -7.13
CA ASN A 29 -2.37 -9.33 -5.93
C ASN A 29 -0.92 -8.91 -6.12
N ALA A 30 -0.69 -7.90 -6.97
CA ALA A 30 0.61 -7.29 -7.18
C ALA A 30 0.53 -5.76 -7.10
N LEU A 31 1.60 -5.16 -6.58
CA LEU A 31 1.93 -3.75 -6.67
C LEU A 31 2.82 -3.52 -7.89
N LEU A 32 2.35 -2.66 -8.79
CA LEU A 32 3.11 -2.13 -9.91
C LEU A 32 3.61 -0.73 -9.53
N LEU A 33 4.93 -0.59 -9.42
CA LEU A 33 5.58 0.68 -9.08
C LEU A 33 6.31 1.23 -10.32
N ASP A 34 5.91 2.42 -10.78
CA ASP A 34 6.52 3.17 -11.91
C ASP A 34 6.76 2.39 -13.21
N ARG A 35 6.02 1.29 -13.43
CA ARG A 35 6.25 0.32 -14.53
C ARG A 35 7.60 -0.41 -14.46
N ARG A 36 8.36 -0.27 -13.37
CA ARG A 36 9.69 -0.86 -13.19
C ARG A 36 9.65 -2.14 -12.37
N ALA A 37 8.73 -2.20 -11.42
CA ALA A 37 8.60 -3.34 -10.53
C ALA A 37 7.16 -3.84 -10.52
N THR A 38 7.00 -5.16 -10.56
CA THR A 38 5.76 -5.86 -10.24
C THR A 38 6.06 -6.74 -9.05
N ILE A 39 5.43 -6.45 -7.92
CA ILE A 39 5.77 -7.04 -6.62
C ILE A 39 4.51 -7.69 -6.06
N PRO A 40 4.47 -9.02 -5.90
CA PRO A 40 3.37 -9.67 -5.23
C PRO A 40 3.09 -9.07 -3.84
N ILE A 41 1.81 -8.92 -3.51
CA ILE A 41 1.32 -8.38 -2.25
C ILE A 41 0.28 -9.28 -1.60
N ALA A 42 0.18 -9.17 -0.27
CA ALA A 42 -0.91 -9.71 0.51
C ALA A 42 -1.39 -8.68 1.53
N ILE A 43 -2.71 -8.60 1.75
CA ILE A 43 -3.30 -7.79 2.81
C ILE A 43 -3.66 -8.70 3.98
N HIS A 44 -3.20 -8.32 5.17
CA HIS A 44 -3.52 -9.02 6.42
C HIS A 44 -4.19 -8.05 7.39
N MET A 45 -5.00 -8.60 8.30
CA MET A 45 -5.57 -7.87 9.42
C MET A 45 -5.14 -8.54 10.71
N LEU A 46 -4.54 -7.76 11.61
CA LEU A 46 -4.14 -8.20 12.94
C LEU A 46 -4.65 -7.17 13.94
N ASP A 47 -5.46 -7.61 14.91
CA ASP A 47 -6.01 -6.77 15.97
C ASP A 47 -6.69 -5.48 15.48
N GLY A 48 -7.38 -5.56 14.33
CA GLY A 48 -8.09 -4.44 13.71
C GLY A 48 -7.21 -3.51 12.86
N VAL A 49 -5.90 -3.78 12.78
CA VAL A 49 -4.94 -3.03 11.96
C VAL A 49 -4.69 -3.78 10.65
N PHE A 50 -4.71 -3.05 9.54
CA PHE A 50 -4.41 -3.59 8.22
C PHE A 50 -2.93 -3.47 7.89
N TYR A 51 -2.41 -4.51 7.23
CA TYR A 51 -1.04 -4.54 6.78
C TYR A 51 -0.95 -4.97 5.32
N LEU A 52 -0.09 -4.28 4.56
CA LEU A 52 0.33 -4.67 3.23
C LEU A 52 1.70 -5.34 3.32
N GLN A 53 1.74 -6.64 3.10
CA GLN A 53 2.98 -7.41 2.94
C GLN A 53 3.36 -7.40 1.46
N VAL A 54 4.62 -7.08 1.15
CA VAL A 54 5.22 -7.24 -0.18
C VAL A 54 6.17 -8.44 -0.15
N SER A 55 6.25 -9.19 -1.25
CA SER A 55 7.15 -10.36 -1.35
C SER A 55 8.62 -9.98 -1.55
N LYS A 56 8.90 -8.72 -1.88
CA LYS A 56 10.25 -8.14 -2.04
C LYS A 56 10.28 -6.79 -1.35
N GLN A 57 11.35 -6.51 -0.61
CA GLN A 57 11.51 -5.24 0.08
C GLN A 57 11.41 -4.04 -0.88
N ILE A 58 10.66 -3.03 -0.47
CA ILE A 58 10.63 -1.70 -1.06
C ILE A 58 10.90 -0.69 0.05
N ALA A 59 11.74 0.32 -0.20
CA ALA A 59 12.21 1.23 0.84
C ALA A 59 12.77 0.51 2.10
N ASN A 60 13.46 -0.62 1.91
CA ASN A 60 14.00 -1.50 2.96
C ASN A 60 12.94 -2.18 3.86
N GLU A 61 11.66 -2.08 3.52
CA GLU A 61 10.54 -2.63 4.28
C GLU A 61 9.81 -3.69 3.45
N SER A 62 9.29 -4.73 4.14
CA SER A 62 8.46 -5.77 3.50
C SER A 62 7.03 -5.83 4.02
N LEU A 63 6.76 -5.09 5.09
CA LEU A 63 5.47 -5.04 5.75
C LEU A 63 5.17 -3.58 6.06
N PHE A 64 3.99 -3.13 5.64
CA PHE A 64 3.54 -1.75 5.83
C PHE A 64 2.24 -1.76 6.60
N ARG A 65 2.12 -0.95 7.65
CA ARG A 65 0.81 -0.65 8.23
C ARG A 65 0.06 0.22 7.23
N LEU A 66 -1.21 -0.10 7.03
CA LEU A 66 -2.05 0.53 6.04
C LEU A 66 -3.21 1.24 6.72
N GLU A 67 -3.36 2.53 6.42
CA GLU A 67 -4.51 3.33 6.81
C GLU A 67 -5.12 3.97 5.57
N MET A 68 -6.45 4.10 5.53
CA MET A 68 -7.17 4.68 4.40
C MET A 68 -8.18 5.70 4.89
N THR A 69 -8.21 6.84 4.23
CA THR A 69 -9.29 7.83 4.33
C THR A 69 -10.10 7.82 3.03
N GLU A 70 -11.10 8.69 2.94
CA GLU A 70 -11.88 8.84 1.69
C GLU A 70 -11.03 9.33 0.51
N GLU A 71 -9.95 10.06 0.80
CA GLU A 71 -9.09 10.70 -0.20
C GLU A 71 -7.77 9.96 -0.39
N GLU A 72 -7.17 9.47 0.71
CA GLU A 72 -5.77 9.06 0.74
C GLU A 72 -5.58 7.62 1.23
N ILE A 73 -4.47 7.02 0.83
CA ILE A 73 -3.94 5.78 1.39
C ILE A 73 -2.57 6.07 1.98
N MET A 74 -2.38 5.75 3.25
CA MET A 74 -1.14 5.97 3.97
C MET A 74 -0.48 4.62 4.26
N LEU A 75 0.79 4.50 3.87
CA LEU A 75 1.64 3.34 4.13
C LEU A 75 2.71 3.73 5.14
N TYR A 76 2.70 3.10 6.31
CA TYR A 76 3.64 3.36 7.39
C TYR A 76 4.65 2.22 7.52
N SER A 77 5.86 2.54 7.99
CA SER A 77 6.74 1.52 8.56
C SER A 77 6.07 0.90 9.79
N THR A 78 6.33 -0.37 10.09
CA THR A 78 5.85 -0.97 11.33
C THR A 78 6.47 -0.36 12.59
N ASN A 79 7.57 0.39 12.43
CA ASN A 79 8.35 0.95 13.53
C ASN A 79 8.23 2.48 13.64
N SER A 80 7.36 3.11 12.84
CA SER A 80 7.19 4.56 12.82
C SER A 80 5.73 4.95 12.58
N ASP A 81 5.29 6.01 13.24
CA ASP A 81 3.97 6.61 13.01
C ASP A 81 3.99 7.71 11.95
N ASN A 82 5.13 7.96 11.31
CA ASN A 82 5.18 8.80 10.13
C ASN A 82 4.94 7.95 8.87
N PRO A 83 4.02 8.35 7.97
CA PRO A 83 3.78 7.62 6.75
C PRO A 83 5.03 7.68 5.87
N LEU A 84 5.46 6.52 5.35
CA LEU A 84 6.49 6.42 4.33
C LEU A 84 5.96 6.93 2.99
N TRP A 85 4.69 6.60 2.69
CA TRP A 85 4.00 7.08 1.50
C TRP A 85 2.57 7.50 1.82
N ILE A 86 2.16 8.59 1.21
CA ILE A 86 0.78 9.05 1.16
C ILE A 86 0.37 9.05 -0.31
N LEU A 87 -0.69 8.33 -0.64
CA LEU A 87 -1.14 8.06 -1.99
C LEU A 87 -2.51 8.69 -2.24
N GLU A 88 -2.66 9.45 -3.33
CA GLU A 88 -3.93 10.09 -3.76
C GLU A 88 -4.32 9.74 -5.20
#